data_AF-A0A9D9FJG1-F1
#
_entry.id   AF-A0A9D9FJG1-F1
#
_cell.length_a   1.000
_cell.length_b   1.000
_cell.length_c   1.000
_cell.angle_alpha   90.00
_cell.angle_beta   90.00
_cell.angle_gamma   90.00
#
_symmetry.space_group_name_H-M   'P 1'
#
loop_
_entity.id
_entity.type
_entity.pdbx_description
1 polymer ?
#
loop_
_entity_poly.entity_id
_entity_poly.type
_entity_poly.pdbx_seq_one_letter_code
_entity_poly.pdbx_strand_id
1 'polypeptide(L)'
;MLSTIVFTSLNPFGRTELQLECFKGWKQLDVDIRTLNNAHEKALLLDLGLEDHDILELDESETGDMFFNKPVPRITALFERAANGFEGRKLVIVNSDIYPAARSAGFIDAYLELGPALALTREEVGSLNRPPARSNHPYRGGLDTFMFKPWAVKQMAERLAVWGSSERMAFGVPGWDFLVGSQIVSSQIGGRILDGSLLLHVSHPQTYSNIDEFGHFIEPMQSLDAVNADTIADAAEEFAQKINAMCIEHVAESRRVWACYYKPPATQELPSARAMEVARDTAETVVWASWNYSFSELARFADERLQADKPSLEAASAFFCRHPEYDHQFGEVLLALMFEYACAHPSPRPVKSEYPKFNMHAAAVERILKNTAHSEPHRRVEIARLFCRELLEYDIFNVRLYDWMGLSCKNEDERTLVAKVRKIWEEAKHEAA
;
A
#
# COMPACT_ATOMS: atom_id res chain seq x y z
N MET A 1 20.34 -17.92 -19.00
CA MET A 1 19.14 -18.01 -18.16
C MET A 1 19.30 -17.01 -17.03
N LEU A 2 18.29 -16.20 -16.74
CA LEU A 2 18.35 -15.17 -15.70
C LEU A 2 18.49 -15.84 -14.32
N SER A 3 19.25 -15.25 -13.40
CA SER A 3 19.58 -15.87 -12.10
C SER A 3 18.45 -15.74 -11.06
N THR A 4 17.49 -14.87 -11.31
CA THR A 4 16.34 -14.58 -10.44
C THR A 4 15.05 -14.87 -11.18
N ILE A 5 14.08 -15.47 -10.48
CA ILE A 5 12.69 -15.58 -10.92
C ILE A 5 11.80 -14.77 -9.97
N VAL A 6 10.84 -14.04 -10.54
CA VAL A 6 9.86 -13.24 -9.81
C VAL A 6 8.48 -13.82 -10.08
N PHE A 7 7.74 -14.14 -9.02
CA PHE A 7 6.39 -14.65 -9.06
C PHE A 7 5.40 -13.63 -8.53
N THR A 8 4.33 -13.42 -9.30
CA THR A 8 3.19 -12.58 -8.92
C THR A 8 1.88 -13.19 -9.42
N SER A 9 0.74 -12.54 -9.18
CA SER A 9 -0.56 -12.98 -9.69
C SER A 9 -1.39 -11.79 -10.13
N LEU A 10 -1.44 -11.56 -11.44
CA LEU A 10 -2.25 -10.49 -12.03
C LEU A 10 -3.73 -10.86 -11.98
N ASN A 11 -4.56 -9.94 -11.52
CA ASN A 11 -6.02 -10.07 -11.52
C ASN A 11 -6.61 -9.32 -12.73
N PRO A 12 -7.14 -10.02 -13.76
CA PRO A 12 -7.70 -9.38 -14.94
C PRO A 12 -9.04 -8.64 -14.67
N PHE A 13 -9.59 -8.74 -13.46
CA PHE A 13 -10.88 -8.15 -13.09
C PHE A 13 -10.75 -6.91 -12.18
N GLY A 14 -9.54 -6.49 -11.79
CA GLY A 14 -9.38 -5.35 -10.89
C GLY A 14 -8.03 -4.69 -11.00
N ARG A 15 -8.02 -3.36 -11.18
CA ARG A 15 -6.80 -2.52 -11.25
C ARG A 15 -5.75 -3.02 -12.26
N THR A 16 -6.22 -3.63 -13.35
CA THR A 16 -5.38 -4.38 -14.28
C THR A 16 -4.33 -3.49 -14.95
N GLU A 17 -4.65 -2.26 -15.32
CA GLU A 17 -3.67 -1.32 -15.91
C GLU A 17 -2.46 -1.07 -15.00
N LEU A 18 -2.71 -0.79 -13.72
CA LEU A 18 -1.67 -0.60 -12.71
C LEU A 18 -0.83 -1.88 -12.52
N GLN A 19 -1.49 -3.03 -12.43
CA GLN A 19 -0.76 -4.29 -12.25
C GLN A 19 0.11 -4.65 -13.47
N LEU A 20 -0.38 -4.36 -14.69
CA LEU A 20 0.41 -4.49 -15.91
C LEU A 20 1.61 -3.54 -15.93
N GLU A 21 1.44 -2.32 -15.41
CA GLU A 21 2.54 -1.36 -15.25
C GLU A 21 3.60 -1.90 -14.27
N CYS A 22 3.18 -2.41 -13.10
CA CYS A 22 4.07 -3.06 -12.14
C CYS A 22 4.81 -4.25 -12.75
N PHE A 23 4.10 -5.13 -13.47
CA PHE A 23 4.67 -6.27 -14.16
C PHE A 23 5.74 -5.86 -15.19
N LYS A 24 5.44 -4.83 -16.00
CA LYS A 24 6.39 -4.26 -16.96
C LYS A 24 7.60 -3.66 -16.25
N GLY A 25 7.41 -2.99 -15.12
CA GLY A 25 8.48 -2.46 -14.27
C GLY A 25 9.47 -3.54 -13.85
N TRP A 26 8.97 -4.67 -13.37
CA TRP A 26 9.81 -5.84 -13.06
C TRP A 26 10.50 -6.40 -14.31
N LYS A 27 9.76 -6.60 -15.42
CA LYS A 27 10.31 -7.12 -16.68
C LYS A 27 11.48 -6.28 -17.21
N GLN A 28 11.48 -4.96 -16.96
CA GLN A 28 12.57 -4.04 -17.35
C GLN A 28 13.87 -4.19 -16.53
N LEU A 29 13.86 -4.94 -15.42
CA LEU A 29 15.04 -5.11 -14.56
C LEU A 29 15.94 -6.28 -14.97
N ASP A 30 15.69 -6.91 -16.11
CA ASP A 30 16.36 -8.15 -16.55
C ASP A 30 16.18 -9.31 -15.55
N VAL A 31 14.98 -9.43 -14.97
CA VAL A 31 14.55 -10.61 -14.22
C VAL A 31 13.57 -11.44 -15.03
N ASP A 32 13.46 -12.71 -14.69
CA ASP A 32 12.43 -13.58 -15.26
C ASP A 32 11.17 -13.47 -14.42
N ILE A 33 10.28 -12.56 -14.78
CA ILE A 33 9.00 -12.41 -14.08
C ILE A 33 7.94 -13.32 -14.73
N ARG A 34 7.17 -14.00 -13.89
CA ARG A 34 6.02 -14.82 -14.26
C ARG A 34 4.81 -14.42 -13.44
N THR A 35 3.66 -14.27 -14.10
CA THR A 35 2.38 -14.24 -13.41
C THR A 35 1.80 -15.65 -13.36
N LEU A 36 1.23 -16.03 -12.22
CA LEU A 36 0.62 -17.33 -12.03
C LEU A 36 -0.90 -17.17 -11.96
N ASN A 37 -1.59 -17.88 -12.85
CA ASN A 37 -3.01 -17.70 -13.12
C ASN A 37 -3.63 -19.01 -13.60
N ASN A 38 -4.93 -19.17 -13.40
CA ASN A 38 -5.64 -20.32 -13.97
C ASN A 38 -5.81 -20.17 -15.50
N ALA A 39 -6.30 -21.23 -16.17
CA ALA A 39 -6.50 -21.24 -17.62
C ALA A 39 -7.44 -20.12 -18.13
N HIS A 40 -8.47 -19.76 -17.35
CA HIS A 40 -9.43 -18.72 -17.73
C HIS A 40 -8.79 -17.33 -17.68
N GLU A 41 -8.13 -16.98 -16.58
CA GLU A 41 -7.44 -15.72 -16.40
C GLU A 41 -6.27 -15.57 -17.38
N LYS A 42 -5.57 -16.67 -17.68
CA LYS A 42 -4.52 -16.68 -18.72
C LYS A 42 -5.05 -16.17 -20.06
N ALA A 43 -6.19 -16.67 -20.52
CA ALA A 43 -6.77 -16.22 -21.79
C ALA A 43 -7.04 -14.70 -21.79
N LEU A 44 -7.56 -14.17 -20.68
CA LEU A 44 -7.81 -12.74 -20.52
C LEU A 44 -6.52 -11.91 -20.49
N LEU A 45 -5.48 -12.41 -19.82
CA LEU A 45 -4.18 -11.73 -19.75
C LEU A 45 -3.46 -11.70 -21.11
N LEU A 46 -3.61 -12.75 -21.92
CA LEU A 46 -3.13 -12.75 -23.30
C LEU A 46 -3.84 -11.68 -24.14
N ASP A 47 -5.16 -11.54 -23.99
CA ASP A 47 -5.94 -10.49 -24.67
C ASP A 47 -5.52 -9.07 -24.23
N LEU A 48 -5.00 -8.93 -23.00
CA LEU A 48 -4.43 -7.70 -22.46
C LEU A 48 -2.97 -7.45 -22.88
N GLY A 49 -2.40 -8.34 -23.71
CA GLY A 49 -1.09 -8.16 -24.33
C GLY A 49 0.08 -8.76 -23.56
N LEU A 50 -0.15 -9.65 -22.59
CA LEU A 50 0.93 -10.48 -22.05
C LEU A 50 1.38 -11.52 -23.08
N GLU A 51 2.65 -11.90 -23.00
CA GLU A 51 3.19 -12.99 -23.81
C GLU A 51 2.91 -14.33 -23.11
N ASP A 52 2.63 -15.39 -23.87
CA ASP A 52 2.31 -16.71 -23.27
C ASP A 52 3.40 -17.22 -22.31
N HIS A 53 4.67 -16.95 -22.62
CA HIS A 53 5.76 -17.32 -21.74
C HIS A 53 5.80 -16.53 -20.43
N ASP A 54 5.18 -15.33 -20.35
CA ASP A 54 5.06 -14.55 -19.11
C ASP A 54 4.08 -15.18 -18.10
N ILE A 55 3.25 -16.14 -18.53
CA ILE A 55 2.18 -16.70 -17.72
C ILE A 55 2.48 -18.18 -17.41
N LEU A 56 2.51 -18.51 -16.12
CA LEU A 56 2.50 -19.90 -15.66
C LEU A 56 1.07 -20.29 -15.31
N GLU A 57 0.51 -21.18 -16.12
CA GLU A 57 -0.83 -21.74 -15.89
C GLU A 57 -0.82 -22.64 -14.65
N LEU A 58 -1.82 -22.46 -13.79
CA LEU A 58 -2.03 -23.22 -12.56
C LEU A 58 -3.16 -24.23 -12.72
N ASP A 59 -2.93 -25.44 -12.20
CA ASP A 59 -3.98 -26.42 -12.02
C ASP A 59 -4.89 -26.03 -10.84
N GLU A 60 -6.13 -26.53 -10.81
CA GLU A 60 -7.10 -26.21 -9.75
C GLU A 60 -6.54 -26.47 -8.33
N SER A 61 -5.78 -27.55 -8.16
CA SER A 61 -5.14 -27.91 -6.88
C SER A 61 -4.07 -26.93 -6.40
N GLU A 62 -3.53 -26.10 -7.29
CA GLU A 62 -2.53 -25.07 -6.98
C GLU A 62 -3.17 -23.72 -6.67
N THR A 63 -4.50 -23.63 -6.74
CA THR A 63 -5.26 -22.43 -6.45
C THR A 63 -5.98 -22.52 -5.09
N GLY A 64 -6.41 -21.37 -4.58
CA GLY A 64 -7.23 -21.27 -3.38
C GLY A 64 -8.71 -21.63 -3.62
N ASP A 65 -9.08 -22.16 -4.78
CA ASP A 65 -10.49 -22.34 -5.16
C ASP A 65 -11.24 -23.25 -4.18
N MET A 66 -10.62 -24.37 -3.80
CA MET A 66 -11.17 -25.32 -2.82
C MET A 66 -11.46 -24.71 -1.44
N PHE A 67 -10.79 -23.61 -1.07
CA PHE A 67 -10.93 -22.99 0.25
C PHE A 67 -11.74 -21.69 0.20
N PHE A 68 -11.64 -20.94 -0.89
CA PHE A 68 -12.12 -19.55 -0.97
C PHE A 68 -13.06 -19.29 -2.14
N ASN A 69 -13.30 -20.27 -3.02
CA ASN A 69 -13.98 -20.11 -4.31
C ASN A 69 -13.36 -18.96 -5.14
N LYS A 70 -12.03 -18.86 -5.07
CA LYS A 70 -11.24 -17.86 -5.78
C LYS A 70 -10.03 -18.56 -6.41
N PRO A 71 -9.76 -18.36 -7.70
CA PRO A 71 -8.65 -18.98 -8.40
C PRO A 71 -7.28 -18.31 -8.11
N VAL A 72 -7.08 -17.82 -6.89
CA VAL A 72 -5.83 -17.15 -6.49
C VAL A 72 -4.73 -18.19 -6.24
N PRO A 73 -3.47 -17.95 -6.61
CA PRO A 73 -2.39 -18.92 -6.39
C PRO A 73 -2.15 -19.20 -4.91
N ARG A 74 -2.01 -20.48 -4.56
CA ARG A 74 -1.56 -20.89 -3.24
C ARG A 74 -0.07 -20.64 -3.06
N ILE A 75 0.31 -20.09 -1.92
CA ILE A 75 1.70 -19.76 -1.60
C ILE A 75 2.57 -21.03 -1.55
N THR A 76 2.05 -22.15 -1.02
CA THR A 76 2.79 -23.42 -0.99
C THR A 76 3.12 -23.93 -2.41
N ALA A 77 2.15 -23.86 -3.33
CA ALA A 77 2.35 -24.24 -4.73
C ALA A 77 3.41 -23.37 -5.42
N LEU A 78 3.48 -22.07 -5.10
CA LEU A 78 4.54 -21.19 -5.62
C LEU A 78 5.93 -21.66 -5.21
N PHE A 79 6.11 -22.01 -3.93
CA PHE A 79 7.39 -22.52 -3.44
C PHE A 79 7.76 -23.86 -4.06
N GLU A 80 6.79 -24.77 -4.23
CA GLU A 80 7.01 -26.07 -4.89
C GLU A 80 7.43 -25.90 -6.35
N ARG A 81 6.73 -25.04 -7.11
CA ARG A 81 7.11 -24.71 -8.49
C ARG A 81 8.49 -24.09 -8.57
N ALA A 82 8.82 -23.15 -7.68
CA ALA A 82 10.14 -22.55 -7.64
C ALA A 82 11.24 -23.58 -7.32
N ALA A 83 11.01 -24.44 -6.33
CA ALA A 83 11.97 -25.45 -5.91
C ALA A 83 12.23 -26.52 -7.00
N ASN A 84 11.20 -26.94 -7.73
CA ASN A 84 11.29 -28.05 -8.69
C ASN A 84 11.53 -27.59 -10.14
N GLY A 85 10.92 -26.48 -10.56
CA GLY A 85 11.00 -25.98 -11.94
C GLY A 85 12.09 -24.95 -12.18
N PHE A 86 12.62 -24.34 -11.12
CA PHE A 86 13.56 -23.22 -11.20
C PHE A 86 14.74 -23.39 -10.24
N GLU A 87 15.17 -24.64 -10.04
CA GLU A 87 16.23 -25.02 -9.11
C GLU A 87 17.51 -24.18 -9.32
N GLY A 88 18.11 -23.75 -8.21
CA GLY A 88 19.35 -22.96 -8.22
C GLY A 88 19.15 -21.46 -8.46
N ARG A 89 17.92 -20.99 -8.70
CA ARG A 89 17.60 -19.57 -8.91
C ARG A 89 17.11 -18.89 -7.63
N LYS A 90 17.33 -17.58 -7.53
CA LYS A 90 16.72 -16.76 -6.47
C LYS A 90 15.23 -16.63 -6.76
N LEU A 91 14.41 -16.67 -5.73
CA LEU A 91 12.97 -16.46 -5.84
C LEU A 91 12.58 -15.11 -5.24
N VAL A 92 11.79 -14.34 -5.96
CA VAL A 92 11.04 -13.21 -5.41
C VAL A 92 9.55 -13.51 -5.56
N ILE A 93 8.77 -13.36 -4.48
CA ILE A 93 7.31 -13.42 -4.51
C ILE A 93 6.82 -12.00 -4.21
N VAL A 94 5.93 -11.46 -5.04
CA VAL A 94 5.51 -10.06 -4.94
C VAL A 94 4.02 -9.90 -5.27
N ASN A 95 3.33 -9.04 -4.52
CA ASN A 95 1.96 -8.64 -4.85
C ASN A 95 1.90 -7.90 -6.20
N SER A 96 0.81 -8.07 -6.94
CA SER A 96 0.68 -7.63 -8.34
C SER A 96 0.74 -6.12 -8.55
N ASP A 97 0.50 -5.34 -7.50
CA ASP A 97 0.46 -3.88 -7.50
C ASP A 97 1.72 -3.26 -6.88
N ILE A 98 2.82 -4.02 -6.77
CA ILE A 98 4.12 -3.51 -6.33
C ILE A 98 5.04 -3.23 -7.52
N TYR A 99 5.38 -1.95 -7.69
CA TYR A 99 6.31 -1.49 -8.72
C TYR A 99 7.75 -1.42 -8.17
N PRO A 100 8.75 -1.95 -8.88
CA PRO A 100 10.15 -1.87 -8.46
C PRO A 100 10.83 -0.61 -9.02
N ALA A 101 10.89 0.46 -8.23
CA ALA A 101 11.58 1.72 -8.56
C ALA A 101 13.11 1.61 -8.47
N ALA A 102 13.68 0.65 -9.20
CA ALA A 102 15.09 0.33 -9.24
C ALA A 102 15.68 0.56 -10.65
N ARG A 103 16.97 0.85 -10.71
CA ARG A 103 17.72 0.96 -11.98
C ARG A 103 18.15 -0.38 -12.57
N SER A 104 18.21 -1.44 -11.76
CA SER A 104 18.62 -2.79 -12.17
C SER A 104 18.20 -3.82 -11.12
N ALA A 105 18.16 -5.11 -11.48
CA ALA A 105 17.94 -6.22 -10.55
C ALA A 105 19.01 -6.38 -9.46
N GLY A 106 20.12 -5.65 -9.52
CA GLY A 106 21.19 -5.74 -8.52
C GLY A 106 20.74 -5.38 -7.10
N PHE A 107 19.61 -4.68 -6.94
CA PHE A 107 19.03 -4.41 -5.61
C PHE A 107 18.58 -5.70 -4.90
N ILE A 108 18.13 -6.71 -5.64
CA ILE A 108 17.74 -8.03 -5.10
C ILE A 108 18.95 -8.69 -4.45
N ASP A 109 20.10 -8.60 -5.11
CA ASP A 109 21.36 -9.15 -4.62
C ASP A 109 21.83 -8.40 -3.37
N ALA A 110 21.77 -7.06 -3.41
CA ALA A 110 22.12 -6.21 -2.28
C ALA A 110 21.22 -6.45 -1.04
N TYR A 111 19.93 -6.74 -1.25
CA TYR A 111 19.05 -7.17 -0.16
C TYR A 111 19.46 -8.56 0.32
N LEU A 112 19.58 -9.56 -0.56
CA LEU A 112 19.93 -10.94 -0.19
C LEU A 112 21.34 -11.10 0.41
N GLU A 113 22.21 -10.10 0.37
CA GLU A 113 23.42 -10.07 1.19
C GLU A 113 23.11 -10.05 2.71
N LEU A 114 21.96 -9.52 3.11
CA LEU A 114 21.55 -9.31 4.50
C LEU A 114 20.97 -10.56 5.17
N GLY A 115 20.57 -11.56 4.39
CA GLY A 115 19.95 -12.76 4.91
C GLY A 115 19.66 -13.81 3.83
N PRO A 116 19.33 -15.03 4.26
CA PRO A 116 18.97 -16.12 3.35
C PRO A 116 17.57 -15.98 2.76
N ALA A 117 16.67 -15.36 3.52
CA ALA A 117 15.34 -14.98 3.10
C ALA A 117 15.00 -13.63 3.72
N LEU A 118 14.18 -12.84 3.02
CA LEU A 118 13.78 -11.50 3.44
C LEU A 118 12.31 -11.31 3.17
N ALA A 119 11.62 -10.66 4.10
CA ALA A 119 10.33 -10.06 3.83
C ALA A 119 10.48 -8.54 3.82
N LEU A 120 9.86 -7.89 2.85
CA LEU A 120 9.98 -6.48 2.63
C LEU A 120 8.59 -5.84 2.71
N THR A 121 8.55 -4.72 3.42
CA THR A 121 7.42 -3.78 3.37
C THR A 121 7.44 -3.01 2.05
N ARG A 122 6.52 -2.05 1.90
CA ARG A 122 6.37 -1.23 0.70
C ARG A 122 6.32 0.25 1.05
N GLU A 123 6.60 1.09 0.07
CA GLU A 123 6.37 2.53 0.14
C GLU A 123 5.00 2.86 -0.46
N GLU A 124 4.12 3.45 0.35
CA GLU A 124 2.83 3.94 -0.13
C GLU A 124 3.03 5.24 -0.90
N VAL A 125 2.51 5.28 -2.12
CA VAL A 125 2.59 6.45 -3.00
C VAL A 125 1.20 6.82 -3.48
N GLY A 126 0.95 8.11 -3.72
CA GLY A 126 -0.27 8.53 -4.39
C GLY A 126 -0.32 8.10 -5.86
N SER A 127 0.85 7.80 -6.45
CA SER A 127 1.03 7.48 -7.87
C SER A 127 2.39 6.84 -8.16
N LEU A 128 2.43 5.90 -9.12
CA LEU A 128 3.69 5.38 -9.67
C LEU A 128 4.41 6.39 -10.56
N ASN A 129 3.69 7.23 -11.28
CA ASN A 129 4.32 8.20 -12.16
C ASN A 129 5.16 9.20 -11.35
N ARG A 130 4.74 9.48 -10.11
CA ARG A 130 5.24 10.61 -9.31
C ARG A 130 5.47 10.21 -7.85
N PRO A 131 6.32 9.21 -7.55
CA PRO A 131 6.62 8.86 -6.16
C PRO A 131 7.37 10.02 -5.50
N PRO A 132 7.16 10.25 -4.20
CA PRO A 132 7.89 11.30 -3.48
C PRO A 132 9.40 11.08 -3.60
N ALA A 133 10.18 12.16 -3.79
CA ALA A 133 11.65 12.06 -3.94
C ALA A 133 12.35 11.36 -2.76
N ARG A 134 11.72 11.38 -1.57
CA ARG A 134 12.02 10.53 -0.42
C ARG A 134 10.70 10.15 0.24
N SER A 135 10.36 8.87 0.23
CA SER A 135 9.37 8.38 1.18
C SER A 135 10.04 8.22 2.54
N ASN A 136 9.36 8.72 3.58
CA ASN A 136 9.76 8.52 4.98
C ASN A 136 8.74 7.62 5.72
N HIS A 137 7.74 7.06 5.02
CA HIS A 137 6.62 6.32 5.60
C HIS A 137 6.41 4.97 4.91
N PRO A 138 7.35 4.03 5.06
CA PRO A 138 7.10 2.66 4.66
C PRO A 138 5.86 2.13 5.38
N TYR A 139 4.96 1.47 4.64
CA TYR A 139 3.82 0.78 5.21
C TYR A 139 4.31 -0.47 5.93
N ARG A 140 4.32 -0.42 7.26
CA ARG A 140 4.77 -1.53 8.13
C ARG A 140 3.63 -2.35 8.73
N GLY A 141 2.42 -2.21 8.16
CA GLY A 141 1.24 -2.97 8.59
C GLY A 141 1.14 -4.37 7.94
N GLY A 142 2.00 -4.69 6.98
CA GLY A 142 2.02 -5.97 6.30
C GLY A 142 3.25 -6.13 5.40
N LEU A 143 3.34 -7.28 4.74
CA LEU A 143 4.50 -7.67 3.93
C LEU A 143 4.05 -7.98 2.50
N ASP A 144 4.75 -7.42 1.52
CA ASP A 144 4.29 -7.43 0.13
C ASP A 144 5.27 -8.06 -0.84
N THR A 145 6.51 -8.23 -0.40
CA THR A 145 7.57 -8.82 -1.21
C THR A 145 8.44 -9.72 -0.36
N PHE A 146 8.72 -10.91 -0.86
CA PHE A 146 9.55 -11.90 -0.21
C PHE A 146 10.68 -12.31 -1.14
N MET A 147 11.91 -12.32 -0.66
CA MET A 147 13.10 -12.67 -1.45
C MET A 147 13.83 -13.84 -0.81
N PHE A 148 14.27 -14.80 -1.62
CA PHE A 148 14.91 -16.02 -1.14
C PHE A 148 16.17 -16.34 -1.94
N LYS A 149 17.23 -16.72 -1.22
CA LYS A 149 18.36 -17.42 -1.81
C LYS A 149 17.91 -18.80 -2.32
N PRO A 150 18.57 -19.37 -3.33
CA PRO A 150 18.14 -20.63 -3.94
C PRO A 150 17.91 -21.77 -2.94
N TRP A 151 18.82 -21.96 -1.98
CA TRP A 151 18.71 -23.01 -0.98
C TRP A 151 17.59 -22.77 0.05
N ALA A 152 17.24 -21.50 0.30
CA ALA A 152 16.18 -21.12 1.24
C ALA A 152 14.79 -21.38 0.66
N VAL A 153 14.64 -21.40 -0.67
CA VAL A 153 13.37 -21.73 -1.35
C VAL A 153 12.90 -23.13 -0.97
N LYS A 154 13.77 -24.14 -1.13
CA LYS A 154 13.46 -25.52 -0.79
C LYS A 154 13.18 -25.69 0.70
N GLN A 155 14.00 -25.05 1.54
CA GLN A 155 13.79 -25.06 2.98
C GLN A 155 12.44 -24.46 3.35
N MET A 156 12.02 -23.35 2.72
CA MET A 156 10.71 -22.76 2.97
C MET A 156 9.57 -23.71 2.55
N ALA A 157 9.66 -24.35 1.38
CA ALA A 157 8.66 -25.31 0.91
C ALA A 157 8.46 -26.45 1.93
N GLU A 158 9.55 -27.07 2.36
CA GLU A 158 9.55 -28.17 3.34
C GLU A 158 8.96 -27.76 4.69
N ARG A 159 9.24 -26.52 5.11
CA ARG A 159 8.72 -25.97 6.36
C ARG A 159 7.24 -25.73 6.29
N LEU A 160 6.76 -25.04 5.26
CA LEU A 160 5.33 -24.74 5.13
C LEU A 160 4.49 -26.03 5.12
N ALA A 161 5.00 -27.12 4.54
CA ALA A 161 4.34 -28.42 4.53
C ALA A 161 4.10 -29.04 5.93
N VAL A 162 4.77 -28.55 6.99
CA VAL A 162 4.57 -29.05 8.36
C VAL A 162 3.19 -28.67 8.91
N TRP A 163 2.66 -27.51 8.53
CA TRP A 163 1.38 -27.02 9.05
C TRP A 163 0.27 -27.21 8.02
N GLY A 164 -0.79 -27.94 8.38
CA GLY A 164 -1.95 -28.12 7.50
C GLY A 164 -2.63 -26.81 7.11
N SER A 165 -2.54 -25.76 7.93
CA SER A 165 -3.07 -24.44 7.60
C SER A 165 -2.30 -23.76 6.46
N SER A 166 -1.05 -24.13 6.17
CA SER A 166 -0.28 -23.61 5.05
C SER A 166 -0.96 -23.83 3.70
N GLU A 167 -1.75 -24.90 3.57
CA GLU A 167 -2.54 -25.21 2.36
C GLU A 167 -3.58 -24.13 2.04
N ARG A 168 -3.98 -23.34 3.05
CA ARG A 168 -4.92 -22.22 2.93
C ARG A 168 -4.23 -20.92 2.54
N MET A 169 -2.90 -20.84 2.56
CA MET A 169 -2.21 -19.60 2.19
C MET A 169 -2.34 -19.36 0.70
N ALA A 170 -2.93 -18.22 0.32
CA ALA A 170 -3.02 -17.79 -1.07
C ALA A 170 -2.90 -16.26 -1.16
N PHE A 171 -2.53 -15.76 -2.34
CA PHE A 171 -2.47 -14.32 -2.58
C PHE A 171 -3.80 -13.62 -2.20
N GLY A 172 -3.69 -12.52 -1.46
CA GLY A 172 -4.83 -11.72 -1.01
C GLY A 172 -5.65 -12.30 0.16
N VAL A 173 -5.27 -13.46 0.72
CA VAL A 173 -5.94 -14.05 1.90
C VAL A 173 -5.33 -13.53 3.20
N PRO A 174 -6.08 -12.89 4.12
CA PRO A 174 -5.48 -12.27 5.31
C PRO A 174 -4.57 -13.20 6.11
N GLY A 175 -3.34 -12.76 6.40
CA GLY A 175 -2.39 -13.43 7.30
C GLY A 175 -1.40 -14.39 6.63
N TRP A 176 -1.52 -14.67 5.32
CA TRP A 176 -0.53 -15.51 4.62
C TRP A 176 0.88 -14.89 4.69
N ASP A 177 0.96 -13.57 4.54
CA ASP A 177 2.17 -12.77 4.54
C ASP A 177 2.82 -12.75 5.92
N PHE A 178 2.02 -12.76 6.98
CA PHE A 178 2.47 -12.82 8.37
C PHE A 178 3.06 -14.18 8.71
N LEU A 179 2.44 -15.28 8.25
CA LEU A 179 2.98 -16.62 8.46
C LEU A 179 4.30 -16.80 7.69
N VAL A 180 4.37 -16.38 6.43
CA VAL A 180 5.63 -16.42 5.66
C VAL A 180 6.71 -15.54 6.32
N GLY A 181 6.36 -14.34 6.76
CA GLY A 181 7.26 -13.47 7.52
C GLY A 181 7.78 -14.13 8.81
N SER A 182 6.89 -14.82 9.54
CA SER A 182 7.24 -15.57 10.76
C SER A 182 8.23 -16.69 10.49
N GLN A 183 8.06 -17.43 9.39
CA GLN A 183 9.03 -18.44 8.97
C GLN A 183 10.38 -17.84 8.66
N ILE A 184 10.40 -16.73 7.92
CA ILE A 184 11.62 -16.03 7.51
C ILE A 184 12.45 -15.65 8.72
N VAL A 185 11.83 -15.05 9.75
CA VAL A 185 12.55 -14.58 10.95
C VAL A 185 12.84 -15.68 11.97
N SER A 186 12.26 -16.88 11.80
CA SER A 186 12.53 -18.01 12.68
C SER A 186 14.02 -18.37 12.69
N SER A 187 14.51 -18.91 13.80
CA SER A 187 15.90 -19.36 13.94
C SER A 187 16.31 -20.43 12.92
N GLN A 188 15.34 -21.09 12.30
CA GLN A 188 15.55 -22.17 11.35
C GLN A 188 15.87 -21.65 9.94
N ILE A 189 15.34 -20.48 9.55
CA ILE A 189 15.71 -19.81 8.30
C ILE A 189 16.77 -18.73 8.57
N GLY A 190 16.61 -17.93 9.63
CA GLY A 190 17.55 -16.86 9.99
C GLY A 190 17.50 -15.66 9.04
N GLY A 191 16.34 -15.37 8.47
CA GLY A 191 16.05 -14.22 7.62
C GLY A 191 15.71 -12.95 8.39
N ARG A 192 15.26 -11.92 7.66
CA ARG A 192 14.98 -10.58 8.21
C ARG A 192 13.75 -9.93 7.59
N ILE A 193 13.20 -8.95 8.30
CA ILE A 193 12.16 -8.04 7.79
C ILE A 193 12.80 -6.65 7.62
N LEU A 194 12.61 -6.03 6.46
CA LEU A 194 13.19 -4.72 6.15
C LEU A 194 12.21 -3.80 5.41
N ASP A 195 12.56 -2.52 5.37
CA ASP A 195 11.85 -1.59 4.50
C ASP A 195 12.19 -1.85 3.02
N GLY A 196 11.15 -2.12 2.22
CA GLY A 196 11.27 -2.18 0.78
C GLY A 196 11.27 -0.78 0.16
N SER A 197 12.27 0.03 0.46
CA SER A 197 12.30 1.47 0.07
C SER A 197 12.26 1.74 -1.44
N LEU A 198 12.43 0.70 -2.26
CA LEU A 198 12.37 0.74 -3.72
C LEU A 198 11.06 0.15 -4.27
N LEU A 199 10.18 -0.36 -3.42
CA LEU A 199 8.99 -1.12 -3.77
C LEU A 199 7.77 -0.23 -3.54
N LEU A 200 7.26 0.34 -4.62
CA LEU A 200 6.19 1.33 -4.58
C LEU A 200 4.83 0.66 -4.71
N HIS A 201 3.86 1.18 -3.97
CA HIS A 201 2.48 0.74 -4.02
C HIS A 201 1.55 1.95 -4.08
N VAL A 202 0.70 2.00 -5.11
CA VAL A 202 -0.27 3.08 -5.23
C VAL A 202 -1.36 2.87 -4.20
N SER A 203 -1.51 3.81 -3.28
CA SER A 203 -2.42 3.67 -2.17
C SER A 203 -3.86 3.54 -2.64
N HIS A 204 -4.57 2.57 -2.07
CA HIS A 204 -5.97 2.30 -2.37
C HIS A 204 -6.68 1.76 -1.13
N PRO A 205 -8.02 1.83 -1.08
CA PRO A 205 -8.79 1.23 0.01
C PRO A 205 -8.50 -0.27 0.14
N GLN A 206 -8.29 -0.73 1.38
CA GLN A 206 -8.13 -2.15 1.67
C GLN A 206 -9.46 -2.89 1.51
N THR A 207 -9.46 -4.01 0.80
CA THR A 207 -10.62 -4.88 0.61
C THR A 207 -10.34 -6.28 1.15
N TYR A 208 -10.27 -6.43 2.48
CA TYR A 208 -10.21 -7.77 3.07
C TYR A 208 -11.61 -8.37 3.13
N SER A 209 -11.82 -9.50 2.43
CA SER A 209 -13.13 -10.14 2.36
C SER A 209 -13.44 -11.06 3.54
N ASN A 210 -12.42 -11.57 4.25
CA ASN A 210 -12.61 -12.48 5.38
C ASN A 210 -11.41 -12.44 6.35
N ILE A 211 -11.50 -11.64 7.41
CA ILE A 211 -10.43 -11.53 8.43
C ILE A 211 -10.29 -12.84 9.22
N ASP A 212 -11.34 -13.65 9.30
CA ASP A 212 -11.36 -14.89 10.08
C ASP A 212 -10.34 -15.92 9.57
N GLU A 213 -9.94 -15.84 8.30
CA GLU A 213 -8.89 -16.71 7.73
C GLU A 213 -7.56 -16.57 8.46
N PHE A 214 -7.25 -15.38 8.99
CA PHE A 214 -6.02 -15.17 9.73
C PHE A 214 -5.98 -16.03 11.00
N GLY A 215 -7.13 -16.39 11.59
CA GLY A 215 -7.19 -17.28 12.75
C GLY A 215 -6.49 -18.63 12.53
N HIS A 216 -6.46 -19.15 11.30
CA HIS A 216 -5.80 -20.41 10.98
C HIS A 216 -4.28 -20.36 11.06
N PHE A 217 -3.68 -19.17 11.08
CA PHE A 217 -2.24 -18.97 11.06
C PHE A 217 -1.66 -18.64 12.44
N ILE A 218 -2.51 -18.35 13.44
CA ILE A 218 -2.08 -17.96 14.80
C ILE A 218 -1.26 -19.07 15.46
N GLU A 219 -1.75 -20.31 15.53
CA GLU A 219 -1.03 -21.44 16.15
C GLU A 219 0.35 -21.69 15.51
N PRO A 220 0.47 -21.77 14.17
CA PRO A 220 1.78 -21.83 13.52
C PRO A 220 2.70 -20.66 13.91
N MET A 221 2.19 -19.42 13.94
CA MET A 221 2.99 -18.25 14.32
C MET A 221 3.42 -18.30 15.79
N GLN A 222 2.57 -18.76 16.70
CA GLN A 222 2.91 -19.01 18.10
C GLN A 222 4.03 -20.07 18.21
N SER A 223 3.95 -21.16 17.44
CA SER A 223 4.99 -22.21 17.45
C SER A 223 6.36 -21.75 16.94
N LEU A 224 6.41 -20.60 16.26
CA LEU A 224 7.63 -19.97 15.74
C LEU A 224 8.14 -18.83 16.65
N ASP A 225 7.53 -18.65 17.83
CA ASP A 225 7.76 -17.50 18.71
C ASP A 225 7.57 -16.16 17.98
N ALA A 226 6.66 -16.12 17.02
CA ALA A 226 6.37 -14.92 16.24
C ALA A 226 5.37 -14.00 16.92
N VAL A 227 4.39 -14.58 17.60
CA VAL A 227 3.34 -13.91 18.39
C VAL A 227 2.98 -14.77 19.60
N ASN A 228 2.38 -14.17 20.63
CA ASN A 228 1.85 -14.85 21.81
C ASN A 228 0.33 -14.68 21.95
N ALA A 229 -0.27 -13.78 21.18
CA ALA A 229 -1.70 -13.49 21.21
C ALA A 229 -2.59 -14.66 20.76
N ASP A 230 -3.78 -14.74 21.36
CA ASP A 230 -4.82 -15.75 21.06
C ASP A 230 -5.95 -15.22 20.16
N THR A 231 -6.04 -13.90 19.96
CA THR A 231 -7.06 -13.28 19.10
C THR A 231 -6.43 -12.81 17.79
N ILE A 232 -7.24 -12.76 16.73
CA ILE A 232 -6.79 -12.30 15.41
C ILE A 232 -6.27 -10.85 15.47
N ALA A 233 -6.99 -9.96 16.16
CA ALA A 233 -6.61 -8.56 16.23
C ALA A 233 -5.29 -8.35 16.99
N ASP A 234 -5.14 -9.03 18.13
CA ASP A 234 -3.94 -8.91 18.95
C ASP A 234 -2.73 -9.56 18.26
N ALA A 235 -2.92 -10.70 17.58
CA ALA A 235 -1.85 -11.34 16.79
C ALA A 235 -1.42 -10.48 15.59
N ALA A 236 -2.37 -9.81 14.93
CA ALA A 236 -2.08 -8.84 13.88
C ALA A 236 -1.24 -7.68 14.42
N GLU A 237 -1.64 -7.11 15.54
CA GLU A 237 -0.97 -5.98 16.15
C GLU A 237 0.44 -6.35 16.63
N GLU A 238 0.59 -7.48 17.34
CA GLU A 238 1.88 -7.96 17.84
C GLU A 238 2.87 -8.20 16.69
N PHE A 239 2.43 -8.84 15.61
CA PHE A 239 3.32 -9.06 14.46
C PHE A 239 3.62 -7.77 13.68
N ALA A 240 2.65 -6.85 13.55
CA ALA A 240 2.91 -5.53 12.96
C ALA A 240 3.93 -4.72 13.79
N GLN A 241 3.87 -4.80 15.12
CA GLN A 241 4.89 -4.20 16.00
C GLN A 241 6.27 -4.85 15.76
N LYS A 242 6.32 -6.17 15.55
CA LYS A 242 7.55 -6.89 15.18
C LYS A 242 8.12 -6.44 13.83
N ILE A 243 7.27 -6.32 12.79
CA ILE A 243 7.65 -5.75 11.49
C ILE A 243 8.27 -4.37 11.69
N ASN A 244 7.60 -3.49 12.42
CA ASN A 244 8.08 -2.14 12.66
C ASN A 244 9.42 -2.12 13.40
N ALA A 245 9.59 -2.93 14.45
CA ALA A 245 10.84 -3.01 15.20
C ALA A 245 12.01 -3.46 14.32
N MET A 246 11.83 -4.51 13.52
CA MET A 246 12.88 -5.02 12.62
C MET A 246 13.22 -4.04 11.49
N CYS A 247 12.22 -3.38 10.92
CA CYS A 247 12.46 -2.33 9.92
C CYS A 247 13.27 -1.15 10.51
N ILE A 248 12.98 -0.73 11.75
CA ILE A 248 13.75 0.32 12.44
C ILE A 248 15.18 -0.15 12.67
N GLU A 249 15.38 -1.39 13.11
CA GLU A 249 16.70 -1.98 13.33
C GLU A 249 17.54 -1.98 12.04
N HIS A 250 16.92 -2.22 10.89
CA HIS A 250 17.61 -2.38 9.59
C HIS A 250 17.39 -1.20 8.62
N VAL A 251 17.04 -0.03 9.14
CA VAL A 251 16.75 1.16 8.32
C VAL A 251 17.98 1.65 7.55
N ALA A 252 19.17 1.49 8.12
CA ALA A 252 20.42 1.95 7.49
C ALA A 252 20.74 1.14 6.22
N GLU A 253 20.52 -0.18 6.27
CA GLU A 253 20.70 -1.09 5.16
C GLU A 253 19.69 -0.82 4.03
N SER A 254 18.42 -0.60 4.38
CA SER A 254 17.36 -0.26 3.42
C SER A 254 17.68 1.07 2.72
N ARG A 255 18.14 2.08 3.46
CA ARG A 255 18.60 3.36 2.91
C ARG A 255 19.82 3.22 2.00
N ARG A 256 20.75 2.32 2.33
CA ARG A 256 21.92 2.02 1.48
C ARG A 256 21.47 1.44 0.13
N VAL A 257 20.60 0.44 0.15
CA VAL A 257 20.05 -0.16 -1.07
C VAL A 257 19.29 0.89 -1.89
N TRP A 258 18.47 1.72 -1.25
CA TRP A 258 17.80 2.84 -1.90
C TRP A 258 18.78 3.79 -2.59
N ALA A 259 19.80 4.27 -1.87
CA ALA A 259 20.76 5.22 -2.40
C ALA A 259 21.54 4.69 -3.62
N CYS A 260 21.83 3.39 -3.65
CA CYS A 260 22.57 2.75 -4.74
C CYS A 260 21.70 2.43 -5.96
N TYR A 261 20.46 1.97 -5.73
CA TYR A 261 19.66 1.36 -6.80
C TYR A 261 18.41 2.14 -7.17
N TYR A 262 17.96 3.12 -6.38
CA TYR A 262 16.72 3.85 -6.68
C TYR A 262 16.76 4.51 -8.05
N LYS A 263 15.67 4.35 -8.79
CA LYS A 263 15.38 5.06 -10.02
C LYS A 263 13.89 5.39 -10.00
N PRO A 264 13.51 6.68 -9.98
CA PRO A 264 12.11 7.03 -10.07
C PRO A 264 11.54 6.49 -11.41
N PRO A 265 10.25 6.10 -11.44
CA PRO A 265 9.56 5.76 -12.67
C PRO A 265 9.66 6.92 -13.68
N ALA A 266 9.69 6.59 -14.98
CA ALA A 266 9.93 7.59 -16.01
C ALA A 266 8.69 8.48 -16.20
N THR A 267 8.81 9.78 -15.93
CA THR A 267 7.78 10.78 -16.29
C THR A 267 8.08 11.37 -17.65
N GLN A 268 7.14 11.29 -18.61
CA GLN A 268 7.34 11.86 -19.94
C GLN A 268 6.65 13.22 -20.17
N GLU A 269 5.67 13.60 -19.35
CA GLU A 269 4.82 14.76 -19.64
C GLU A 269 5.06 15.94 -18.70
N LEU A 270 5.00 17.15 -19.27
CA LEU A 270 5.04 18.41 -18.53
C LEU A 270 3.65 18.68 -17.92
N PRO A 271 3.56 19.17 -16.67
CA PRO A 271 2.28 19.51 -16.07
C PRO A 271 1.51 20.56 -16.87
N SER A 272 0.19 20.41 -16.93
CA SER A 272 -0.71 21.41 -17.51
C SER A 272 -0.68 22.74 -16.74
N ALA A 273 -1.12 23.82 -17.40
CA ALA A 273 -1.20 25.15 -16.77
C ALA A 273 -2.10 25.15 -15.52
N ARG A 274 -3.20 24.40 -15.55
CA ARG A 274 -4.10 24.25 -14.40
C ARG A 274 -3.42 23.51 -13.25
N ALA A 275 -2.65 22.47 -13.54
CA ALA A 275 -1.90 21.75 -12.52
C ALA A 275 -0.85 22.62 -11.83
N MET A 276 -0.17 23.49 -12.59
CA MET A 276 0.77 24.47 -12.05
C MET A 276 0.08 25.49 -11.12
N GLU A 277 -1.14 25.91 -11.45
CA GLU A 277 -1.95 26.79 -10.61
C GLU A 277 -2.34 26.10 -9.29
N VAL A 278 -2.90 24.89 -9.35
CA VAL A 278 -3.25 24.13 -8.13
C VAL A 278 -2.04 23.93 -7.23
N ALA A 279 -0.87 23.61 -7.80
CA ALA A 279 0.36 23.46 -7.05
C ALA A 279 0.82 24.74 -6.36
N ARG A 280 0.70 25.89 -7.05
CA ARG A 280 1.04 27.20 -6.48
C ARG A 280 0.12 27.51 -5.32
N ASP A 281 -1.18 27.40 -5.53
CA ASP A 281 -2.20 27.71 -4.53
C ASP A 281 -2.06 26.78 -3.31
N THR A 282 -1.69 25.53 -3.52
CA THR A 282 -1.39 24.55 -2.45
C THR A 282 -0.14 24.95 -1.67
N ALA A 283 0.96 25.26 -2.36
CA ALA A 283 2.22 25.66 -1.72
C ALA A 283 2.08 26.98 -0.94
N GLU A 284 1.21 27.88 -1.38
CA GLU A 284 0.93 29.18 -0.75
C GLU A 284 -0.14 29.10 0.34
N THR A 285 -0.80 27.95 0.53
CA THR A 285 -1.90 27.83 1.50
C THR A 285 -1.42 27.91 2.95
N VAL A 286 -0.25 27.33 3.26
CA VAL A 286 0.39 27.35 4.58
C VAL A 286 1.91 27.35 4.41
N VAL A 287 2.64 27.95 5.34
CA VAL A 287 4.08 28.21 5.19
C VAL A 287 4.88 26.91 4.98
N TRP A 288 4.58 25.89 5.78
CA TRP A 288 5.29 24.61 5.73
C TRP A 288 5.05 23.82 4.45
N ALA A 289 3.97 24.07 3.69
CA ALA A 289 3.73 23.38 2.43
C ALA A 289 4.85 23.71 1.41
N SER A 290 5.20 24.99 1.29
CA SER A 290 6.29 25.43 0.41
C SER A 290 7.68 24.93 0.82
N TRP A 291 7.87 24.56 2.08
CA TRP A 291 9.15 24.04 2.60
C TRP A 291 9.26 22.53 2.44
N ASN A 292 8.13 21.81 2.56
CA ASN A 292 8.11 20.35 2.61
C ASN A 292 7.91 19.70 1.23
N TYR A 293 7.34 20.40 0.26
CA TYR A 293 7.06 19.85 -1.07
C TYR A 293 7.68 20.70 -2.18
N SER A 294 8.30 20.03 -3.14
CA SER A 294 8.76 20.70 -4.35
C SER A 294 7.57 21.16 -5.19
N PHE A 295 7.59 22.40 -5.67
CA PHE A 295 6.60 22.92 -6.61
C PHE A 295 6.43 22.01 -7.84
N SER A 296 7.53 21.46 -8.36
CA SER A 296 7.48 20.54 -9.50
C SER A 296 6.83 19.20 -9.17
N GLU A 297 6.98 18.70 -7.94
CA GLU A 297 6.31 17.48 -7.48
C GLU A 297 4.81 17.74 -7.30
N LEU A 298 4.44 18.88 -6.70
CA LEU A 298 3.03 19.28 -6.54
C LEU A 298 2.33 19.47 -7.88
N ALA A 299 2.94 20.21 -8.82
CA ALA A 299 2.36 20.46 -10.14
C ALA A 299 2.17 19.16 -10.91
N ARG A 300 3.12 18.24 -10.78
CA ARG A 300 2.95 16.92 -11.35
C ARG A 300 1.82 16.19 -10.64
N PHE A 301 1.84 16.03 -9.33
CA PHE A 301 0.76 15.28 -8.68
C PHE A 301 -0.63 15.85 -9.01
N ALA A 302 -0.78 17.18 -9.11
CA ALA A 302 -2.03 17.84 -9.47
C ALA A 302 -2.51 17.47 -10.87
N ASP A 303 -1.60 17.42 -11.84
CA ASP A 303 -1.92 17.10 -13.23
C ASP A 303 -2.49 15.69 -13.41
N GLU A 304 -2.01 14.73 -12.61
CA GLU A 304 -2.57 13.38 -12.58
C GLU A 304 -3.93 13.35 -11.91
N ARG A 305 -4.08 14.02 -10.76
CA ARG A 305 -5.37 14.07 -10.05
C ARG A 305 -6.45 14.78 -10.86
N LEU A 306 -6.08 15.79 -11.66
CA LEU A 306 -6.98 16.47 -12.61
C LEU A 306 -7.50 15.54 -13.72
N GLN A 307 -6.77 14.47 -14.05
CA GLN A 307 -7.16 13.48 -15.07
C GLN A 307 -7.87 12.27 -14.48
N ALA A 308 -7.91 12.14 -13.15
CA ALA A 308 -8.53 11.00 -12.49
C ALA A 308 -10.06 11.09 -12.52
N ASP A 309 -10.73 9.95 -12.73
CA ASP A 309 -12.19 9.87 -12.78
C ASP A 309 -12.88 10.26 -11.45
N LYS A 310 -12.19 10.07 -10.33
CA LYS A 310 -12.73 10.30 -8.98
C LYS A 310 -11.69 10.90 -8.05
N PRO A 311 -12.10 11.77 -7.11
CA PRO A 311 -11.24 12.20 -6.03
C PRO A 311 -10.84 11.01 -5.15
N SER A 312 -9.64 11.08 -4.57
CA SER A 312 -9.11 10.04 -3.68
C SER A 312 -8.33 10.69 -2.54
N LEU A 313 -8.90 10.64 -1.33
CA LEU A 313 -8.19 11.13 -0.16
C LEU A 313 -6.98 10.24 0.16
N GLU A 314 -7.06 8.93 -0.10
CA GLU A 314 -5.97 7.99 0.11
C GLU A 314 -4.75 8.37 -0.73
N ALA A 315 -4.94 8.64 -2.03
CA ALA A 315 -3.86 9.05 -2.92
C ALA A 315 -3.24 10.38 -2.46
N ALA A 316 -4.06 11.38 -2.14
CA ALA A 316 -3.58 12.66 -1.65
C ALA A 316 -2.85 12.52 -0.30
N SER A 317 -3.39 11.73 0.63
CA SER A 317 -2.78 11.50 1.94
C SER A 317 -1.44 10.77 1.81
N ALA A 318 -1.31 9.81 0.91
CA ALA A 318 -0.04 9.14 0.64
C ALA A 318 1.03 10.12 0.11
N PHE A 319 0.63 11.19 -0.59
CA PHE A 319 1.55 12.22 -1.03
C PHE A 319 1.90 13.24 0.09
N PHE A 320 0.91 13.72 0.84
CA PHE A 320 1.07 14.82 1.78
C PHE A 320 1.41 14.38 3.21
N CYS A 321 0.83 13.29 3.72
CA CYS A 321 0.97 12.88 5.12
C CYS A 321 2.32 12.19 5.37
N ARG A 322 3.40 12.98 5.40
CA ARG A 322 4.78 12.52 5.47
C ARG A 322 5.42 12.73 6.83
N HIS A 323 4.69 13.13 7.86
CA HIS A 323 5.25 13.23 9.21
C HIS A 323 4.97 11.95 10.03
N PRO A 324 5.94 11.37 10.76
CA PRO A 324 5.69 10.18 11.60
C PRO A 324 4.81 10.46 12.81
N GLU A 325 4.75 11.72 13.23
CA GLU A 325 4.00 12.15 14.41
C GLU A 325 2.62 12.66 14.03
N TYR A 326 1.59 12.12 14.70
CA TYR A 326 0.20 12.48 14.47
C TYR A 326 -0.11 13.96 14.70
N ASP A 327 0.66 14.66 15.53
CA ASP A 327 0.46 16.09 15.78
C ASP A 327 0.62 16.95 14.52
N HIS A 328 1.50 16.54 13.60
CA HIS A 328 1.72 17.21 12.32
C HIS A 328 0.76 16.71 11.23
N GLN A 329 0.41 15.42 11.26
CA GLN A 329 -0.44 14.80 10.23
C GLN A 329 -1.84 15.43 10.13
N PHE A 330 -2.37 16.03 11.19
CA PHE A 330 -3.68 16.70 11.12
C PHE A 330 -3.70 17.81 10.07
N GLY A 331 -2.68 18.67 10.06
CA GLY A 331 -2.53 19.71 9.03
C GLY A 331 -2.27 19.13 7.64
N GLU A 332 -1.49 18.05 7.54
CA GLU A 332 -1.20 17.37 6.27
C GLU A 332 -2.46 16.76 5.64
N VAL A 333 -3.35 16.15 6.45
CA VAL A 333 -4.64 15.60 5.98
C VAL A 333 -5.56 16.72 5.47
N LEU A 334 -5.60 17.87 6.14
CA LEU A 334 -6.40 19.01 5.67
C LEU A 334 -5.81 19.62 4.40
N LEU A 335 -4.49 19.70 4.26
CA LEU A 335 -3.85 20.14 3.03
C LEU A 335 -4.13 19.17 1.87
N ALA A 336 -4.09 17.86 2.14
CA ALA A 336 -4.46 16.82 1.17
C ALA A 336 -5.90 16.99 0.69
N LEU A 337 -6.85 17.28 1.60
CA LEU A 337 -8.23 17.62 1.24
C LEU A 337 -8.28 18.84 0.32
N MET A 338 -7.63 19.95 0.69
CA MET A 338 -7.67 21.18 -0.10
C MET A 338 -7.11 20.99 -1.51
N PHE A 339 -5.99 20.26 -1.61
CA PHE A 339 -5.37 19.92 -2.88
C PHE A 339 -6.29 19.07 -3.76
N GLU A 340 -6.82 17.98 -3.21
CA GLU A 340 -7.67 17.05 -3.95
C GLU A 340 -8.97 17.73 -4.39
N TYR A 341 -9.54 18.57 -3.52
CA TYR A 341 -10.73 19.35 -3.85
C TYR A 341 -10.46 20.32 -5.01
N ALA A 342 -9.31 21.01 -5.01
CA ALA A 342 -8.93 21.93 -6.09
C ALA A 342 -8.68 21.22 -7.44
N CYS A 343 -8.26 19.95 -7.40
CA CYS A 343 -8.12 19.10 -8.59
C CYS A 343 -9.49 18.62 -9.10
N ALA A 344 -10.31 18.04 -8.23
CA ALA A 344 -11.56 17.38 -8.62
C ALA A 344 -12.71 18.36 -8.90
N HIS A 345 -12.68 19.56 -8.30
CA HIS A 345 -13.79 20.52 -8.33
C HIS A 345 -13.30 21.90 -8.77
N PRO A 346 -13.10 22.13 -10.08
CA PRO A 346 -12.74 23.45 -10.60
C PRO A 346 -13.88 24.48 -10.46
N SER A 347 -15.08 24.03 -10.09
CA SER A 347 -16.23 24.86 -9.76
C SER A 347 -16.88 24.34 -8.48
N PRO A 348 -17.56 25.20 -7.70
CA PRO A 348 -18.29 24.74 -6.53
C PRO A 348 -19.31 23.67 -6.90
N ARG A 349 -19.58 22.75 -5.96
CA ARG A 349 -20.54 21.67 -6.12
C ARG A 349 -21.47 21.62 -4.92
N PRO A 350 -22.72 21.16 -5.09
CA PRO A 350 -23.63 21.03 -3.97
C PRO A 350 -23.08 20.01 -2.96
N VAL A 351 -22.91 20.44 -1.72
CA VAL A 351 -22.63 19.53 -0.59
C VAL A 351 -23.86 19.44 0.29
N LYS A 352 -24.14 18.24 0.77
CA LYS A 352 -25.27 17.95 1.66
C LYS A 352 -24.77 17.76 3.09
N SER A 353 -25.64 17.98 4.06
CA SER A 353 -25.36 17.64 5.47
C SER A 353 -26.09 16.37 5.93
N GLU A 354 -26.94 15.81 5.08
CA GLU A 354 -27.70 14.60 5.37
C GLU A 354 -27.00 13.36 4.86
N TYR A 355 -26.95 12.33 5.70
CA TYR A 355 -26.42 11.02 5.34
C TYR A 355 -27.52 10.14 4.73
N PRO A 356 -27.16 9.27 3.77
CA PRO A 356 -28.06 8.20 3.31
C PRO A 356 -28.53 7.30 4.46
N LYS A 357 -29.70 6.66 4.28
CA LYS A 357 -30.17 5.62 5.20
C LYS A 357 -29.15 4.48 5.27
N PHE A 358 -28.97 3.92 6.47
CA PHE A 358 -28.03 2.82 6.74
C PHE A 358 -26.55 3.14 6.45
N ASN A 359 -26.17 4.42 6.53
CA ASN A 359 -24.76 4.79 6.48
C ASN A 359 -23.98 4.25 7.70
N MET A 360 -22.67 4.14 7.55
CA MET A 360 -21.76 3.60 8.58
C MET A 360 -21.07 4.68 9.42
N HIS A 361 -21.50 5.95 9.35
CA HIS A 361 -20.82 7.08 10.01
C HIS A 361 -20.69 6.87 11.53
N ALA A 362 -21.80 6.55 12.21
CA ALA A 362 -21.78 6.36 13.66
C ALA A 362 -20.84 5.23 14.10
N ALA A 363 -20.85 4.11 13.37
CA ALA A 363 -19.96 2.98 13.63
C ALA A 363 -18.48 3.34 13.36
N ALA A 364 -18.20 4.15 12.33
CA ALA A 364 -16.86 4.64 12.03
C ALA A 364 -16.33 5.55 13.16
N VAL A 365 -17.14 6.51 13.63
CA VAL A 365 -16.79 7.39 14.75
C VAL A 365 -16.53 6.57 16.03
N GLU A 366 -17.41 5.63 16.37
CA GLU A 366 -17.25 4.77 17.55
C GLU A 366 -15.94 3.97 17.49
N ARG A 367 -15.63 3.40 16.32
CA ARG A 367 -14.37 2.67 16.09
C ARG A 367 -13.15 3.57 16.28
N ILE A 368 -13.17 4.79 15.74
CA ILE A 368 -12.08 5.74 15.91
C ILE A 368 -11.89 6.06 17.40
N LEU A 369 -12.98 6.38 18.12
CA LEU A 369 -12.91 6.70 19.55
C LEU A 369 -12.35 5.55 20.38
N LYS A 370 -12.74 4.30 20.07
CA LYS A 370 -12.22 3.10 20.72
C LYS A 370 -10.73 2.89 20.44
N ASN A 371 -10.33 2.94 19.16
CA ASN A 371 -8.96 2.64 18.74
C ASN A 371 -7.96 3.75 19.12
N THR A 372 -8.44 4.97 19.34
CA THR A 372 -7.62 6.14 19.71
C THR A 372 -7.89 6.60 21.14
N ALA A 373 -8.42 5.73 22.00
CA ALA A 373 -8.82 6.07 23.37
C ALA A 373 -7.68 6.74 24.18
N HIS A 374 -6.44 6.31 23.92
CA HIS A 374 -5.24 6.74 24.64
C HIS A 374 -4.35 7.73 23.88
N SER A 375 -4.76 8.21 22.70
CA SER A 375 -3.95 9.16 21.92
C SER A 375 -4.82 10.22 21.26
N GLU A 376 -4.82 11.42 21.86
CA GLU A 376 -5.54 12.59 21.32
C GLU A 376 -5.02 13.04 19.95
N PRO A 377 -3.69 13.12 19.70
CA PRO A 377 -3.18 13.43 18.36
C PRO A 377 -3.63 12.43 17.30
N HIS A 378 -3.60 11.13 17.62
CA HIS A 378 -4.07 10.08 16.69
C HIS A 378 -5.58 10.24 16.40
N ARG A 379 -6.39 10.51 17.43
CA ARG A 379 -7.83 10.78 17.27
C ARG A 379 -8.09 11.96 16.34
N ARG A 380 -7.33 13.06 16.46
CA ARG A 380 -7.42 14.24 15.57
C ARG A 380 -7.26 13.87 14.12
N VAL A 381 -6.23 13.10 13.81
CA VAL A 381 -5.93 12.65 12.43
C VAL A 381 -7.06 11.77 11.88
N GLU A 382 -7.51 10.78 12.65
CA GLU A 382 -8.54 9.84 12.18
C GLU A 382 -9.91 10.51 11.98
N ILE A 383 -10.30 11.43 12.86
CA ILE A 383 -11.52 12.23 12.66
C ILE A 383 -11.40 13.16 11.45
N ALA A 384 -10.24 13.79 11.24
CA ALA A 384 -10.00 14.61 10.06
C ALA A 384 -10.09 13.77 8.78
N ARG A 385 -9.48 12.58 8.74
CA ARG A 385 -9.57 11.65 7.60
C ARG A 385 -11.02 11.26 7.31
N LEU A 386 -11.80 10.93 8.34
CA LEU A 386 -13.22 10.60 8.17
C LEU A 386 -13.99 11.77 7.54
N PHE A 387 -13.82 12.98 8.09
CA PHE A 387 -14.48 14.18 7.55
C PHE A 387 -14.06 14.45 6.09
N CYS A 388 -12.76 14.43 5.81
CA CYS A 388 -12.23 14.71 4.47
C CYS A 388 -12.76 13.69 3.45
N ARG A 389 -12.86 12.42 3.81
CA ARG A 389 -13.39 11.36 2.95
C ARG A 389 -14.88 11.59 2.66
N GLU A 390 -15.66 11.88 3.70
CA GLU A 390 -17.09 12.18 3.57
C GLU A 390 -17.34 13.38 2.66
N LEU A 391 -16.52 14.43 2.79
CA LEU A 391 -16.62 15.63 1.96
C LEU A 391 -16.20 15.39 0.51
N LEU A 392 -15.07 14.70 0.27
CA LEU A 392 -14.53 14.49 -1.08
C LEU A 392 -15.33 13.46 -1.88
N GLU A 393 -15.57 12.29 -1.29
CA GLU A 393 -16.08 11.12 -2.02
C GLU A 393 -17.60 11.01 -1.98
N TYR A 394 -18.26 11.61 -0.97
CA TYR A 394 -19.69 11.45 -0.74
C TYR A 394 -20.49 12.76 -0.77
N ASP A 395 -19.81 13.89 -0.98
CA ASP A 395 -20.38 15.25 -0.95
C ASP A 395 -21.03 15.61 0.40
N ILE A 396 -20.58 15.01 1.50
CA ILE A 396 -21.18 15.20 2.83
C ILE A 396 -20.33 16.15 3.67
N PHE A 397 -20.90 17.30 4.02
CA PHE A 397 -20.34 18.23 4.99
C PHE A 397 -20.99 18.01 6.37
N ASN A 398 -20.28 17.29 7.25
CA ASN A 398 -20.71 17.09 8.62
C ASN A 398 -20.28 18.26 9.53
N VAL A 399 -21.24 19.10 9.88
CA VAL A 399 -21.00 20.30 10.71
C VAL A 399 -20.40 19.95 12.08
N ARG A 400 -20.80 18.82 12.69
CA ARG A 400 -20.28 18.43 14.02
C ARG A 400 -18.82 18.02 13.96
N LEU A 401 -18.43 17.24 12.94
CA LEU A 401 -17.03 16.90 12.72
C LEU A 401 -16.20 18.15 12.37
N TYR A 402 -16.75 19.05 11.55
CA TYR A 402 -16.12 20.33 11.24
C TYR A 402 -15.87 21.19 12.49
N ASP A 403 -16.89 21.40 13.32
CA ASP A 403 -16.78 22.17 14.55
C ASP A 403 -15.74 21.54 15.50
N TRP A 404 -15.73 20.21 15.59
CA TRP A 404 -14.73 19.48 16.36
C TRP A 404 -13.31 19.72 15.84
N MET A 405 -13.09 19.61 14.53
CA MET A 405 -11.79 19.90 13.92
C MET A 405 -11.34 21.34 14.20
N GLY A 406 -12.25 22.31 14.12
CA GLY A 406 -11.95 23.72 14.44
C GLY A 406 -11.52 23.93 15.90
N LEU A 407 -12.16 23.23 16.84
CA LEU A 407 -11.76 23.23 18.25
C LEU A 407 -10.42 22.49 18.49
N SER A 408 -10.09 21.54 17.62
CA SER A 408 -8.87 20.74 17.69
C SER A 408 -7.65 21.38 17.03
N CYS A 409 -7.76 22.58 16.44
CA CYS A 409 -6.60 23.29 15.88
C CYS A 409 -5.61 23.75 16.98
N LYS A 410 -4.35 23.31 16.89
CA LYS A 410 -3.23 23.65 17.78
C LYS A 410 -2.40 24.85 17.30
N ASN A 411 -2.48 25.23 16.02
CA ASN A 411 -1.70 26.34 15.46
C ASN A 411 -2.46 27.13 14.37
N GLU A 412 -1.89 28.25 13.92
CA GLU A 412 -2.50 29.14 12.92
C GLU A 412 -2.60 28.53 11.52
N ASP A 413 -1.64 27.68 11.12
CA ASP A 413 -1.68 27.01 9.81
C ASP A 413 -2.87 26.04 9.74
N GLU A 414 -3.11 25.27 10.80
CA GLU A 414 -4.28 24.40 10.92
C GLU A 414 -5.59 25.20 10.92
N ARG A 415 -5.65 26.34 11.63
CA ARG A 415 -6.84 27.23 11.62
C ARG A 415 -7.10 27.77 10.22
N THR A 416 -6.04 28.13 9.49
CA THR A 416 -6.10 28.60 8.10
C THR A 416 -6.68 27.54 7.19
N LEU A 417 -6.23 26.29 7.32
CA LEU A 417 -6.75 25.15 6.57
C LEU A 417 -8.24 24.88 6.87
N VAL A 418 -8.62 24.82 8.16
CA VAL A 418 -10.03 24.62 8.55
C VAL A 418 -10.92 25.78 8.08
N ALA A 419 -10.42 27.02 8.09
CA ALA A 419 -11.16 28.16 7.55
C ALA A 419 -11.38 28.05 6.03
N LYS A 420 -10.40 27.53 5.28
CA LYS A 420 -10.55 27.26 3.85
C LYS A 420 -11.57 26.16 3.56
N VAL A 421 -11.59 25.09 4.37
CA VAL A 421 -12.62 24.04 4.29
C VAL A 421 -14.03 24.60 4.48
N ARG A 422 -14.20 25.61 5.33
CA ARG A 422 -15.50 26.29 5.50
C ARG A 422 -15.97 27.01 4.24
N LYS A 423 -15.05 27.66 3.52
CA LYS A 423 -15.38 28.39 2.29
C LYS A 423 -15.96 27.47 1.22
N ILE A 424 -15.45 26.24 1.12
CA ILE A 424 -16.00 25.19 0.25
C ILE A 424 -17.50 25.00 0.51
N TRP A 425 -17.91 24.91 1.79
CA TRP A 425 -19.30 24.74 2.17
C TRP A 425 -20.16 25.99 1.93
N GLU A 426 -19.60 27.18 2.16
CA GLU A 426 -20.28 28.45 1.94
C GLU A 426 -20.56 28.69 0.46
N GLU A 427 -19.57 28.45 -0.40
CA GLU A 427 -19.70 28.55 -1.87
C GLU A 427 -20.74 27.56 -2.42
N ALA A 428 -20.74 26.32 -1.92
CA ALA A 428 -21.72 25.30 -2.30
C ALA A 428 -23.17 25.64 -1.91
N LYS A 429 -23.38 26.41 -0.83
CA LYS A 429 -24.72 26.88 -0.43
C LYS A 429 -25.23 28.00 -1.30
N HIS A 430 -24.35 28.86 -1.81
CA HIS A 430 -24.72 30.01 -2.62
C HIS A 430 -25.13 29.63 -4.05
N GLU A 431 -24.70 28.47 -4.56
CA GLU A 431 -25.12 27.97 -5.87
C GLU A 431 -26.40 27.11 -5.85
N ALA A 432 -26.78 26.60 -4.67
CA ALA A 432 -28.01 25.82 -4.49
C ALA A 432 -29.26 26.68 -4.18
N ALA A 433 -29.06 27.98 -3.91
CA ALA A 433 -30.08 28.98 -3.63
C ALA A 433 -30.28 29.90 -4.84
#